data_AF-T1DAB0-F1
#
_entry.id   AF-T1DAB0-F1
#
_cell.length_a   1.000
_cell.length_b   1.000
_cell.length_c   1.000
_cell.angle_alpha   90.00
_cell.angle_beta   90.00
_cell.angle_gamma   90.00
#
_symmetry.space_group_name_H-M   'P 1'
#
loop_
_entity.id
_entity.type
_entity.pdbx_description
1 polymer ?
#
loop_
_entity_poly.entity_id
_entity_poly.type
_entity_poly.pdbx_seq_one_letter_code
_entity_poly.pdbx_strand_id
1 'polypeptide(L)'
;ERADGDGQPLGIELILPDWFYAGVLDAALVLTIDPAYFRLTGGIERWLYRLVRKHGGHQSGGWRFDFRHLHRKSGSLARFSDFACDLRALVARQSLPGYVLGIERLSPSSELLTFRPVPWTARSSGFLPRASGGQLANKL
;
A
#
# COMPACT_ATOMS: atom_id res chain seq x y z
N GLU A 1 20.28 0.81 22.11
CA GLU A 1 20.27 -0.50 21.44
C GLU A 1 20.87 -1.51 22.40
N ARG A 2 20.21 -2.65 22.61
CA ARG A 2 20.74 -3.73 23.45
C ARG A 2 21.15 -4.86 22.51
N ALA A 3 22.36 -5.38 22.66
CA ALA A 3 22.83 -6.57 21.94
C ALA A 3 23.30 -7.62 22.95
N ASP A 4 23.22 -8.90 22.60
CA ASP A 4 23.79 -9.99 23.39
C ASP A 4 25.31 -10.12 23.21
N GLY A 5 25.91 -11.11 23.88
CA GLY A 5 27.36 -11.37 23.80
C GLY A 5 27.85 -11.76 22.40
N ASP A 6 26.94 -12.16 21.51
CA ASP A 6 27.21 -12.56 20.13
C ASP A 6 26.87 -11.44 19.12
N GLY A 7 26.50 -10.25 19.61
CA GLY A 7 26.20 -9.07 18.80
C GLY A 7 24.82 -9.09 18.14
N GLN A 8 23.91 -10.00 18.53
CA GLN A 8 22.53 -9.98 18.05
C GLN A 8 21.74 -8.89 18.79
N PRO A 9 21.01 -8.02 18.08
CA PRO A 9 20.20 -6.99 18.71
C PRO A 9 19.02 -7.61 19.48
N LEU A 10 19.03 -7.46 20.80
CA LEU A 10 17.96 -7.85 21.72
C LEU A 10 16.75 -6.90 21.65
N GLY A 11 16.99 -5.66 21.21
CA GLY A 11 15.91 -4.70 21.00
C GLY A 11 16.35 -3.24 21.07
N ILE A 12 15.35 -2.37 20.90
CA ILE A 12 15.51 -0.92 20.96
C ILE A 12 14.63 -0.38 22.08
N GLU A 13 15.22 0.45 22.93
CA GLU A 13 14.53 1.22 23.96
C GLU A 13 14.49 2.67 23.50
N LEU A 14 13.31 3.28 23.50
CA LEU A 14 13.07 4.64 23.01
C LEU A 14 12.23 5.38 24.06
N ILE A 15 12.64 6.59 24.43
CA ILE A 15 11.81 7.51 25.21
C ILE A 15 11.03 8.36 24.20
N LEU A 16 9.70 8.24 24.23
CA LEU A 16 8.82 9.06 23.41
C LEU A 16 8.53 10.38 24.13
N PRO A 17 8.54 11.53 23.45
CA PRO A 17 8.05 12.78 24.02
C PRO A 17 6.59 12.65 24.46
N ASP A 18 6.23 13.22 25.62
CA ASP A 18 4.90 13.10 26.21
C ASP A 18 3.78 13.53 25.24
N TRP A 19 4.01 14.59 24.47
CA TRP A 19 3.03 15.08 23.48
C TRP A 19 2.74 14.05 22.37
N PHE A 20 3.73 13.24 21.99
CA PHE A 20 3.57 12.21 20.97
C PHE A 20 2.83 11.00 21.53
N TYR A 21 3.17 10.60 22.76
CA TYR A 21 2.47 9.53 23.47
C TYR A 21 0.98 9.87 23.66
N ALA A 22 0.69 11.07 24.17
CA ALA A 22 -0.68 11.57 24.31
C ALA A 22 -1.41 11.61 22.96
N GLY A 23 -0.77 12.14 21.91
CA GLY A 23 -1.37 12.20 20.57
C GLY A 23 -1.71 10.82 19.98
N VAL A 24 -0.90 9.79 20.26
CA VAL A 24 -1.18 8.41 19.84
C VAL A 24 -2.40 7.83 20.57
N LEU A 25 -2.53 8.10 21.88
CA LEU A 25 -3.66 7.61 22.68
C LEU A 25 -4.97 8.34 22.37
N ASP A 26 -4.93 9.66 22.22
CA ASP A 26 -6.13 10.50 22.20
C ASP A 26 -6.72 10.70 20.79
N ALA A 27 -5.88 10.79 19.76
CA ALA A 27 -6.34 11.26 18.45
C ALA A 27 -6.88 10.15 17.52
N ALA A 28 -6.70 8.87 17.86
CA ALA A 28 -7.10 7.71 17.02
C ALA A 28 -6.62 7.76 15.55
N LEU A 29 -5.67 8.64 15.22
CA LEU A 29 -5.10 8.80 13.86
C LEU A 29 -4.07 7.71 13.51
N VAL A 30 -3.96 6.67 14.34
CA VAL A 30 -3.04 5.55 14.13
C VAL A 30 -3.61 4.64 13.05
N LEU A 31 -3.00 4.67 11.88
CA LEU A 31 -3.28 3.70 10.83
C LEU A 31 -2.50 2.42 11.11
N THR A 32 -3.19 1.38 11.57
CA THR A 32 -2.58 0.04 11.72
C THR A 32 -2.00 -0.41 10.39
N ILE A 33 -0.77 -0.92 10.40
CA ILE A 33 -0.13 -1.53 9.23
C ILE A 33 -0.27 -3.04 9.33
N ASP A 34 -0.54 -3.71 8.21
CA ASP A 34 -0.56 -5.18 8.15
C ASP A 34 0.87 -5.71 8.43
N PRO A 35 1.07 -6.70 9.32
CA PRO A 35 2.40 -7.24 9.63
C PRO A 35 3.19 -7.71 8.39
N ALA A 36 2.50 -8.16 7.34
CA ALA A 36 3.12 -8.55 6.07
C ALA A 36 3.83 -7.38 5.35
N TYR A 37 3.52 -6.13 5.70
CA TYR A 37 4.21 -4.94 5.20
C TYR A 37 5.73 -5.02 5.40
N PHE A 38 6.19 -5.58 6.51
CA PHE A 38 7.63 -5.68 6.80
C PHE A 38 8.37 -6.67 5.89
N ARG A 39 7.64 -7.51 5.13
CA ARG A 39 8.21 -8.35 4.08
C ARG A 39 8.40 -7.63 2.75
N LEU A 40 7.83 -6.44 2.56
CA LEU A 40 8.02 -5.64 1.36
C LEU A 40 9.45 -5.11 1.35
N THR A 41 10.17 -5.31 0.25
CA THR A 41 11.59 -4.96 0.14
C THR A 41 11.82 -3.69 -0.69
N GLY A 42 10.89 -3.34 -1.58
CA GLY A 42 11.02 -2.19 -2.48
C GLY A 42 10.65 -0.85 -1.84
N GLY A 43 11.42 0.21 -2.13
CA GLY A 43 11.10 1.57 -1.69
C GLY A 43 9.75 2.06 -2.23
N ILE A 44 9.53 1.89 -3.54
CA ILE A 44 8.27 2.26 -4.20
C ILE A 44 7.09 1.42 -3.71
N GLU A 45 7.31 0.14 -3.45
CA GLU A 45 6.31 -0.80 -2.93
C GLU A 45 5.83 -0.39 -1.53
N ARG A 46 6.78 -0.14 -0.61
CA ARG A 46 6.47 0.34 0.75
C ARG A 46 5.83 1.72 0.74
N TRP A 47 6.25 2.61 -0.15
CA TRP A 47 5.60 3.90 -0.33
C TRP A 47 4.16 3.74 -0.82
N LEU A 48 3.94 2.91 -1.84
CA LEU A 48 2.63 2.70 -2.43
C LEU A 48 1.67 2.08 -1.41
N TYR A 49 2.14 1.09 -0.63
CA TYR A 49 1.35 0.51 0.45
C TYR A 49 0.87 1.58 1.45
N ARG A 50 1.77 2.44 1.91
CA ARG A 50 1.42 3.51 2.88
C ARG A 50 0.45 4.52 2.27
N LEU A 51 0.63 4.87 1.00
CA LEU A 51 -0.30 5.71 0.27
C LEU A 51 -1.69 5.05 0.23
N VAL A 52 -1.77 3.82 -0.25
CA VAL A 52 -3.00 3.03 -0.34
C VAL A 52 -3.68 2.90 1.02
N ARG A 53 -2.92 2.57 2.08
CA ARG A 53 -3.46 2.42 3.44
C ARG A 53 -4.06 3.70 3.99
N LYS A 54 -3.44 4.85 3.69
CA LYS A 54 -3.95 6.16 4.09
C LYS A 54 -5.30 6.49 3.44
N HIS A 55 -5.53 6.05 2.19
CA HIS A 55 -6.76 6.33 1.45
C HIS A 55 -7.83 5.25 1.65
N GLY A 56 -7.44 3.98 1.79
CA GLY A 56 -8.34 2.83 1.82
C GLY A 56 -9.22 2.66 3.06
N GLY A 57 -9.22 3.60 4.01
CA GLY A 57 -9.98 3.49 5.27
C GLY A 57 -11.42 3.99 5.24
N HIS A 58 -11.78 4.87 4.30
CA HIS A 58 -13.05 5.62 4.37
C HIS A 58 -14.00 5.41 3.18
N GLN A 59 -13.62 4.66 2.16
CA GLN A 59 -14.44 4.48 0.95
C GLN A 59 -14.37 3.04 0.41
N SER A 60 -15.53 2.38 0.38
CA SER A 60 -15.70 0.96 -0.01
C SER A 60 -15.52 0.72 -1.53
N GLY A 61 -15.68 1.75 -2.36
CA GLY A 61 -15.59 1.63 -3.83
C GLY A 61 -14.18 1.45 -4.41
N GLY A 62 -13.14 1.50 -3.57
CA GLY A 62 -11.75 1.53 -4.01
C GLY A 62 -11.34 2.92 -4.53
N TRP A 63 -10.07 3.03 -4.91
CA TRP A 63 -9.45 4.30 -5.28
C TRP A 63 -8.74 4.19 -6.61
N ARG A 64 -8.59 5.34 -7.28
CA ARG A 64 -7.94 5.46 -8.58
C ARG A 64 -6.93 6.59 -8.53
N PHE A 65 -5.71 6.33 -9.00
CA PHE A 65 -4.66 7.34 -9.14
C PHE A 65 -3.99 7.23 -10.49
N ASP A 66 -3.84 8.36 -11.16
CA ASP A 66 -3.07 8.43 -12.40
C ASP A 66 -1.58 8.15 -12.16
N PHE A 67 -0.94 7.39 -13.05
CA PHE A 67 0.48 7.02 -12.93
C PHE A 67 1.40 8.25 -12.88
N ARG A 68 1.13 9.32 -13.64
CA ARG A 68 1.93 10.56 -13.61
C ARG A 68 1.74 11.30 -12.29
N HIS A 69 0.54 11.28 -11.73
CA HIS A 69 0.30 11.80 -10.39
C HIS A 69 1.10 11.01 -9.35
N LEU A 70 1.08 9.67 -9.41
CA LEU A 70 1.86 8.82 -8.50
C LEU A 70 3.37 9.06 -8.61
N HIS A 71 3.91 9.21 -9.83
CA HIS A 71 5.33 9.47 -10.06
C HIS A 71 5.80 10.78 -9.43
N ARG A 72 5.03 11.86 -9.62
CA ARG A 72 5.30 13.16 -8.95
C ARG A 72 5.18 13.05 -7.44
N LYS A 73 4.15 12.37 -6.94
CA LYS A 73 3.87 12.23 -5.51
C LYS A 73 4.88 11.35 -4.79
N SER A 74 5.48 10.37 -5.48
CA SER A 74 6.45 9.47 -4.87
C SER A 74 7.82 10.11 -4.67
N GLY A 75 8.10 11.20 -5.39
CA GLY A 75 9.46 11.78 -5.45
C GLY A 75 10.48 10.82 -6.04
N SER A 76 10.06 9.88 -6.90
CA SER A 76 10.99 8.90 -7.49
C SER A 76 11.92 9.61 -8.47
N LEU A 77 13.22 9.33 -8.36
CA LEU A 77 14.23 9.82 -9.31
C LEU A 77 14.26 8.99 -10.61
N ALA A 78 13.57 7.84 -10.65
CA ALA A 78 13.49 7.02 -11.84
C ALA A 78 12.76 7.76 -12.97
N ARG A 79 13.10 7.41 -14.22
CA ARG A 79 12.33 7.87 -15.38
C ARG A 79 10.89 7.41 -15.25
N PHE A 80 9.95 8.19 -15.78
CA PHE A 80 8.54 7.83 -15.72
C PHE A 80 8.24 6.45 -16.35
N SER A 81 8.94 6.08 -17.43
CA SER A 81 8.81 4.77 -18.06
C SER A 81 9.12 3.62 -17.10
N ASP A 82 10.20 3.77 -16.34
CA ASP A 82 10.72 2.73 -15.44
C ASP A 82 9.80 2.64 -14.22
N PHE A 83 9.38 3.78 -13.68
CA PHE A 83 8.35 3.86 -12.64
C PHE A 83 7.03 3.20 -13.06
N ALA A 84 6.58 3.44 -14.29
CA ALA A 84 5.37 2.82 -14.81
C ALA A 84 5.54 1.30 -14.98
N CYS A 85 6.71 0.83 -15.41
CA CYS A 85 7.05 -0.60 -15.43
C CYS A 85 7.04 -1.21 -14.02
N ASP A 86 7.60 -0.53 -13.03
CA ASP A 86 7.59 -0.97 -11.63
C ASP A 86 6.16 -1.08 -11.08
N LEU A 87 5.29 -0.10 -11.36
CA LEU A 87 3.87 -0.16 -10.99
C LEU A 87 3.14 -1.32 -11.68
N ARG A 88 3.38 -1.55 -12.97
CA ARG A 88 2.80 -2.70 -13.68
C ARG A 88 3.28 -4.02 -13.08
N ALA A 89 4.56 -4.11 -12.73
CA ALA A 89 5.12 -5.29 -12.06
C ALA A 89 4.48 -5.51 -10.68
N LEU A 90 4.29 -4.45 -9.88
CA LEU A 90 3.58 -4.47 -8.60
C LEU A 90 2.14 -4.99 -8.74
N VAL A 91 1.40 -4.49 -9.74
CA VAL A 91 0.04 -4.97 -10.03
C VAL A 91 0.06 -6.43 -10.48
N ALA A 92 0.98 -6.82 -11.37
CA ALA A 92 1.05 -8.20 -11.84
C ALA A 92 1.31 -9.20 -10.70
N ARG A 93 2.17 -8.86 -9.74
CA ARG A 93 2.49 -9.73 -8.59
C ARG A 93 1.49 -9.65 -7.43
N GLN A 94 0.60 -8.66 -7.41
CA GLN A 94 -0.35 -8.42 -6.31
C GLN A 94 0.33 -8.41 -4.93
N SER A 95 1.48 -7.76 -4.81
CA SER A 95 2.32 -7.86 -3.59
C SER A 95 1.89 -6.96 -2.44
N LEU A 96 0.88 -6.09 -2.60
CA LEU A 96 0.45 -5.18 -1.55
C LEU A 96 -0.48 -5.90 -0.55
N PRO A 97 -0.04 -6.16 0.69
CA PRO A 97 -0.81 -6.99 1.61
C PRO A 97 -2.17 -6.39 1.92
N GLY A 98 -3.22 -7.20 1.76
CA GLY A 98 -4.58 -6.76 2.07
C GLY A 98 -5.23 -5.85 1.04
N TYR A 99 -4.63 -5.69 -0.14
CA TYR A 99 -5.20 -4.94 -1.25
C TYR A 99 -5.09 -5.73 -2.55
N VAL A 100 -6.14 -5.64 -3.37
CA VAL A 100 -6.07 -6.06 -4.78
C VAL A 100 -5.81 -4.82 -5.62
N LEU A 101 -4.82 -4.91 -6.50
CA LEU A 101 -4.44 -3.84 -7.42
C LEU A 101 -4.98 -4.12 -8.83
N GLY A 102 -5.28 -3.06 -9.56
CA GLY A 102 -5.65 -3.12 -10.96
C GLY A 102 -5.08 -1.95 -11.73
N ILE A 103 -5.18 -2.02 -13.06
CA ILE A 103 -4.85 -0.92 -13.95
C ILE A 103 -6.02 -0.70 -14.90
N GLU A 104 -6.49 0.54 -14.97
CA GLU A 104 -7.46 1.00 -15.96
C GLU A 104 -6.72 1.83 -17.01
N ARG A 105 -6.90 1.51 -18.29
CA ARG A 105 -6.34 2.27 -19.41
C ARG A 105 -7.41 3.16 -20.01
N LEU A 106 -7.26 4.47 -19.89
CA LEU A 106 -8.16 5.45 -20.50
C LEU A 106 -7.73 5.77 -21.94
N SER A 107 -6.42 5.71 -22.20
CA SER A 107 -5.82 5.89 -23.52
C SER A 107 -4.45 5.17 -23.55
N PRO A 108 -3.76 5.08 -24.70
CA PRO A 108 -2.42 4.49 -24.78
C PRO A 108 -1.39 5.17 -23.86
N SER A 109 -1.61 6.42 -23.45
CA SER A 109 -0.70 7.21 -22.63
C SER A 109 -1.23 7.52 -21.22
N SER A 110 -2.45 7.10 -20.89
CA SER A 110 -3.10 7.37 -19.60
C SER A 110 -3.50 6.05 -18.92
N GLU A 111 -2.78 5.74 -17.85
CA GLU A 111 -2.99 4.58 -16.98
C GLU A 111 -3.36 5.06 -15.57
N LEU A 112 -4.44 4.50 -15.04
CA LEU A 112 -4.85 4.66 -13.66
C LEU A 112 -4.52 3.40 -12.88
N LEU A 113 -3.82 3.54 -11.77
CA LEU A 113 -3.74 2.50 -10.75
C LEU A 113 -5.07 2.46 -10.00
N THR A 114 -5.66 1.28 -9.90
CA THR A 114 -6.82 1.04 -9.06
C THR A 114 -6.46 0.13 -7.89
N PHE A 115 -7.11 0.31 -6.74
CA PHE A 115 -6.96 -0.63 -5.64
C PHE A 115 -8.24 -0.76 -4.82
N ARG A 116 -8.42 -1.95 -4.23
CA ARG A 116 -9.56 -2.29 -3.37
C ARG A 116 -9.07 -3.06 -2.14
N PRO A 117 -9.59 -2.76 -0.93
CA PRO A 117 -9.24 -3.54 0.25
C PRO A 117 -9.77 -4.97 0.11
N VAL A 118 -8.94 -5.96 0.46
CA VAL A 118 -9.39 -7.34 0.65
C VAL A 118 -10.02 -7.43 2.05
N PRO A 119 -11.31 -7.81 2.17
CA PRO A 119 -11.96 -8.01 3.46
C PRO A 119 -11.14 -8.97 4.33
N TRP A 120 -11.03 -8.67 5.63
CA TRP A 120 -10.28 -9.50 6.58
C TRP A 120 -10.73 -10.98 6.55
N THR A 121 -12.02 -11.23 6.34
CA THR A 121 -12.61 -12.58 6.24
C THR A 121 -12.09 -13.42 5.07
N ALA A 122 -11.59 -12.79 4.00
CA ALA A 122 -10.99 -13.48 2.86
C ALA A 122 -9.47 -13.71 3.01
N ARG A 123 -8.84 -13.07 4.02
CA ARG A 123 -7.39 -13.20 4.26
C ARG A 123 -7.02 -14.49 4.99
N SER A 124 -7.93 -15.03 5.79
CA SER A 124 -7.77 -16.27 6.54
C SER A 124 -8.01 -17.54 5.71
N SER A 125 -8.64 -17.44 4.53
CA SER A 125 -9.01 -18.58 3.69
C SER A 125 -8.08 -18.84 2.50
N GLY A 126 -7.01 -18.06 2.32
CA GLY A 126 -6.04 -18.24 1.23
C GLY A 126 -6.59 -17.95 -0.17
N PHE A 127 -7.79 -17.38 -0.28
CA PHE A 127 -8.46 -17.12 -1.55
C PHE A 127 -8.41 -15.62 -1.88
N LEU A 128 -7.43 -15.20 -2.67
CA LEU A 128 -7.46 -13.87 -3.29
C LEU A 128 -8.31 -13.93 -4.57
N PRO A 129 -9.40 -13.15 -4.68
CA PRO A 129 -10.16 -13.10 -5.93
C PRO A 129 -9.29 -12.54 -7.04
N ARG A 130 -9.14 -13.31 -8.13
CA ARG A 130 -8.43 -12.88 -9.34
C ARG A 130 -9.10 -11.62 -9.87
N ALA A 131 -8.29 -10.59 -10.20
CA ALA A 131 -8.79 -9.38 -10.82
C ALA A 131 -9.40 -9.71 -12.20
N SER A 132 -10.71 -9.86 -12.26
CA SER A 132 -11.46 -9.97 -13.51
C SER A 132 -11.59 -8.58 -14.11
N GLY A 133 -10.88 -8.34 -15.22
CA GLY A 133 -11.23 -7.26 -16.13
C GLY A 133 -12.59 -7.57 -16.74
N GLY A 134 -13.56 -6.67 -16.56
CA GLY A 134 -14.89 -6.88 -17.14
C GLY A 134 -15.95 -5.90 -16.61
N GLN A 135 -16.24 -4.92 -17.48
CA GLN A 135 -17.54 -4.27 -17.74
C GLN A 135 -18.43 -3.80 -16.58
N LEU A 136 -18.76 -2.51 -16.67
CA LEU A 136 -19.91 -1.84 -16.05
C LEU A 136 -21.20 -2.66 -16.17
N ALA A 137 -21.95 -2.76 -15.07
CA ALA A 137 -23.39 -2.94 -15.12
C ALA A 137 -24.03 -2.06 -14.05
N ASN A 138 -24.76 -1.05 -14.52
CA ASN A 138 -25.76 -0.30 -13.78
C ASN A 138 -26.54 -1.22 -12.82
N LYS A 139 -26.75 -0.76 -11.59
CA LYS A 139 -28.00 -1.02 -10.89
C LYS A 139 -28.49 0.28 -10.26
N LEU A 140 -29.78 0.46 -10.51
CA LEU A 140 -30.70 1.52 -10.10
C LEU A 140 -30.59 1.89 -8.62
#